data_AF-A0A3A3HFB0-F1
#
_entry.id   AF-A0A3A3HFB0-F1
#
_cell.length_a   1.000
_cell.length_b   1.000
_cell.length_c   1.000
_cell.angle_alpha   90.00
_cell.angle_beta   90.00
_cell.angle_gamma   90.00
#
_symmetry.space_group_name_H-M   'P 1'
#
loop_
_entity.id
_entity.type
_entity.pdbx_description
1 polymer ?
#
loop_
_entity_poly.entity_id
_entity_poly.type
_entity_poly.pdbx_seq_one_letter_code
_entity_poly.pdbx_strand_id
1 'polypeptide(L)' 'MALDDAIALFERLISEELKHREWLLTFVLDDPTNGTRFAIEQSDRVIATYQMLIEKAKCLAQTSVRH' A
#
# COMPACT_ATOMS: atom_id res chain seq x y z
N MET A 1 15.54 12.68 6.42
CA MET A 1 14.67 12.82 7.61
C MET A 1 13.20 12.87 7.21
N ALA A 2 12.58 14.02 6.90
CA ALA A 2 11.13 14.04 6.61
C ALA A 2 10.66 13.15 5.44
N LEU A 3 11.52 12.96 4.42
CA LEU A 3 11.23 12.08 3.28
C LEU A 3 11.35 10.59 3.63
N ASP A 4 12.33 10.22 4.43
CA ASP A 4 12.53 8.84 4.90
C ASP A 4 11.40 8.43 5.84
N ASP A 5 10.94 9.36 6.70
CA ASP A 5 9.78 9.16 7.57
C ASP A 5 8.49 8.95 6.77
N ALA A 6 8.31 9.67 5.65
CA ALA A 6 7.18 9.48 4.74
C ALA A 6 7.23 8.12 4.03
N ILE A 7 8.42 7.69 3.57
CA ILE A 7 8.61 6.36 2.96
C ILE A 7 8.28 5.27 3.98
N ALA A 8 8.81 5.35 5.20
CA ALA A 8 8.56 4.39 6.26
C ALA A 8 7.07 4.32 6.63
N LEU A 9 6.37 5.46 6.64
CA LEU A 9 4.92 5.51 6.85
C LEU A 9 4.16 4.75 5.74
N PHE A 10 4.49 4.99 4.47
CA PHE A 10 3.83 4.30 3.37
C PHE A 10 4.12 2.80 3.37
N GLU A 11 5.35 2.38 3.70
CA GLU A 11 5.70 0.96 3.84
C GLU A 11 4.90 0.28 4.97
N ARG A 12 4.70 0.98 6.09
CA ARG A 12 3.84 0.50 7.18
C ARG A 12 2.38 0.37 6.74
N LEU A 13 1.83 1.37 6.04
CA LEU A 13 0.45 1.35 5.55
C LEU A 13 0.22 0.20 4.56
N ILE A 14 1.20 -0.08 3.68
CA ILE A 14 1.15 -1.26 2.79
C ILE A 14 1.09 -2.55 3.62
N SER A 15 1.91 -2.67 4.67
CA SER A 15 1.90 -3.86 5.53
C SER A 15 0.56 -4.05 6.25
N GLU A 16 -0.06 -2.96 6.73
CA GLU A 16 -1.38 -2.99 7.38
C GLU A 16 -2.48 -3.39 6.37
N GLU A 17 -2.47 -2.84 5.16
CA GLU A 17 -3.40 -3.22 4.08
C GLU A 17 -3.24 -4.68 3.64
N LEU A 18 -2.01 -5.17 3.52
CA LEU A 18 -1.77 -6.58 3.19
C LEU A 18 -2.33 -7.53 4.25
N LYS A 19 -2.19 -7.20 5.54
CA LYS A 19 -2.81 -7.98 6.64
C LYS A 19 -4.33 -7.95 6.58
N HIS A 20 -4.92 -6.79 6.29
CA HIS A 20 -6.36 -6.67 6.10
C HIS A 20 -6.85 -7.51 4.90
N ARG A 21 -6.12 -7.48 3.79
CA ARG A 21 -6.41 -8.31 2.61
C ARG A 21 -6.30 -9.80 2.92
N GLU A 22 -5.26 -10.23 3.63
CA GLU A 22 -5.09 -11.63 4.06
C GLU A 22 -6.29 -12.07 4.90
N TRP A 23 -6.71 -11.24 5.85
CA TRP A 23 -7.92 -11.46 6.63
C TRP A 23 -9.15 -11.60 5.72
N LEU A 24 -9.41 -10.65 4.80
CA LEU A 24 -10.53 -10.74 3.87
C LEU A 24 -10.51 -12.02 3.02
N LEU A 25 -9.34 -12.44 2.54
CA LEU A 25 -9.19 -13.67 1.76
C LEU A 25 -9.56 -14.93 2.55
N THR A 26 -9.32 -14.95 3.87
CA THR A 26 -9.81 -16.06 4.71
C THR A 26 -11.34 -16.14 4.74
N PHE A 27 -12.06 -15.01 4.74
CA PHE A 27 -13.53 -15.00 4.66
C PHE A 27 -14.06 -15.35 3.27
N VAL A 28 -13.33 -15.02 2.20
CA VAL A 28 -13.71 -15.39 0.82
C VAL A 28 -13.74 -16.90 0.62
N LEU A 29 -12.89 -17.65 1.32
CA LEU A 29 -12.84 -19.12 1.23
C LEU A 29 -14.11 -19.77 1.81
N ASP A 30 -14.77 -19.11 2.77
CA ASP A 30 -15.97 -19.62 3.44
C ASP A 30 -17.27 -19.16 2.75
N ASP A 31 -17.37 -17.91 2.28
CA ASP A 31 -18.47 -17.40 1.43
C ASP A 31 -18.07 -16.11 0.66
N PRO A 32 -17.78 -16.17 -0.65
CA PRO A 32 -17.34 -15.03 -1.42
C PRO A 32 -18.47 -14.05 -1.72
N THR A 33 -18.69 -13.08 -0.84
CA THR A 33 -19.63 -11.98 -1.12
C THR A 33 -19.06 -11.00 -2.14
N ASN A 34 -19.94 -10.33 -2.90
CA ASN A 34 -19.55 -9.22 -3.78
C ASN A 34 -18.85 -8.08 -3.01
N GLY A 35 -19.19 -7.90 -1.72
CA GLY A 35 -18.55 -6.92 -0.84
C GLY A 35 -17.09 -7.27 -0.55
N THR A 36 -16.80 -8.55 -0.28
CA THR A 36 -15.43 -9.01 0.00
C THR A 36 -14.53 -8.90 -1.22
N ARG A 37 -15.06 -9.20 -2.43
CA ARG A 37 -14.32 -9.00 -3.69
C ARG A 37 -14.01 -7.53 -3.93
N PHE A 38 -15.00 -6.66 -3.76
CA PHE A 38 -14.81 -5.21 -3.89
C PHE A 38 -13.77 -4.68 -2.89
N ALA A 39 -13.80 -5.14 -1.63
CA ALA A 39 -12.83 -4.75 -0.62
C ALA A 39 -11.38 -5.15 -1.00
N ILE A 40 -11.19 -6.36 -1.55
CA ILE A 40 -9.88 -6.80 -2.06
C ILE A 40 -9.41 -5.91 -3.22
N GLU A 41 -10.28 -5.63 -4.19
CA GLU A 41 -9.96 -4.74 -5.31
C GLU A 41 -9.61 -3.31 -4.86
N GLN A 42 -10.29 -2.79 -3.83
CA GLN A 42 -9.93 -1.48 -3.25
C GLN A 42 -8.57 -1.54 -2.56
N SER A 43 -8.28 -2.59 -1.79
CA SER A 43 -6.98 -2.75 -1.13
C SER A 43 -5.84 -2.78 -2.15
N ASP A 44 -6.02 -3.44 -3.30
CA ASP A 44 -5.03 -3.44 -4.39
C ASP A 44 -4.75 -2.04 -4.94
N ARG A 45 -5.79 -1.21 -5.10
CA ARG A 45 -5.64 0.19 -5.54
C ARG A 45 -4.92 1.06 -4.50
N VAL A 46 -5.21 0.84 -3.23
CA VAL A 46 -4.58 1.55 -2.11
C VAL A 46 -3.08 1.19 -2.04
N ILE A 47 -2.74 -0.10 -2.09
CA ILE A 47 -1.35 -0.57 -2.11
C ILE A 47 -0.59 0.03 -3.30
N ALA A 48 -1.17 0.00 -4.51
CA ALA A 48 -0.55 0.58 -5.70
C ALA A 48 -0.31 2.09 -5.56
N THR A 49 -1.23 2.80 -4.91
CA THR A 49 -1.09 4.24 -4.62
C THR A 49 0.07 4.51 -3.68
N TYR A 50 0.20 3.75 -2.60
CA TYR A 50 1.32 3.89 -1.67
C TYR A 50 2.67 3.54 -2.32
N GLN A 51 2.72 2.50 -3.16
CA GLN A 51 3.92 2.17 -3.92
C GLN A 51 4.35 3.32 -4.85
N MET A 52 3.41 3.91 -5.59
CA MET A 52 3.70 5.06 -6.44
C MET A 52 4.22 6.26 -5.62
N LEU A 53 3.67 6.50 -4.42
CA LEU A 53 4.14 7.59 -3.55
C LEU A 53 5.56 7.33 -3.02
N ILE A 54 5.88 6.09 -2.67
CA ILE A 54 7.24 5.68 -2.30
C ILE A 54 8.22 5.92 -3.46
N GLU A 55 7.85 5.51 -4.69
CA GLU A 55 8.69 5.73 -5.87
C GLU A 55 8.94 7.21 -6.14
N LYS A 56 7.89 8.04 -6.05
CA LYS A 56 8.01 9.51 -6.17
C LYS A 56 8.92 10.09 -5.10
N ALA A 57 8.77 9.67 -3.84
CA ALA A 57 9.62 10.12 -2.75
C ALA A 57 11.09 9.75 -2.99
N LYS A 58 11.37 8.49 -3.39
CA LYS A 58 12.73 8.04 -3.74
C LYS A 58 13.33 8.84 -4.89
N CYS A 59 12.55 9.12 -5.93
CA CYS A 59 12.98 9.93 -7.08
C CYS A 59 13.36 11.37 -6.68
N LEU A 60 12.58 11.99 -5.78
CA LEU A 60 12.86 13.33 -5.27
C LEU A 60 14.16 13.38 -4.45
N ALA A 61 14.40 12.39 -3.59
CA ALA A 61 15.66 12.26 -2.85
C ALA A 61 16.88 12.18 -3.78
N GLN A 62 16.80 11.34 -4.83
CA GLN A 62 17.91 11.15 -5.77
C GLN A 62 18.19 12.41 -6.61
N THR A 63 17.14 13.16 -6.97
CA THR A 63 17.27 14.39 -7.74
C THR A 63 17.91 15.51 -6.92
N SER A 64 17.60 15.59 -5.62
CA SER A 64 18.17 16.58 -4.70
C SER A 64 19.66 16.40 -4.42
N VAL A 65 20.24 15.23 -4.67
CA VAL A 65 21.65 14.91 -4.39
C VAL A 65 22.56 15.19 -5.60
N ARG A 66 21.98 15.42 -6.79
CA ARG A 66 22.73 15.64 -8.05
C ARG A 66 22.92 17.12 -8.43
N HIS A 67 22.38 18.05 -7.65
CA HIS A 67 22.56 19.50 -7.80
C HIS A 67 23.37 20.04 -6.63
#